data_AF-A0A1H3N2T7-F1
#
_entry.id   AF-A0A1H3N2T7-F1
#
_cell.length_a   1.000
_cell.length_b   1.000
_cell.length_c   1.000
_cell.angle_alpha   90.00
_cell.angle_beta   90.00
_cell.angle_gamma   90.00
#
_symmetry.space_group_name_H-M   'P 1'
#
loop_
_entity.id
_entity.type
_entity.pdbx_description
1 polymer ?
#
loop_
_entity_poly.entity_id
_entity_poly.type
_entity_poly.pdbx_seq_one_letter_code
_entity_poly.pdbx_strand_id
1 'polypeptide(L)' 'MTSEVDRYCASPGQACGYKMGHNEILRQRERAKVALGGRFDLAGFNDALVKSGGVPLTALPTVVDNYIAGVQAI' A
#
# COMPACT_ATOMS: atom_id res chain seq x y z
N MET A 1 17.64 26.00 -8.28
CA MET A 1 16.54 25.37 -7.51
C MET A 1 15.24 25.73 -8.21
N THR A 2 14.60 24.79 -8.88
CA THR A 2 13.23 24.98 -9.38
C THR A 2 12.29 24.90 -8.19
N SER A 3 11.38 25.87 -8.03
CA SER A 3 10.42 25.90 -6.93
C SER A 3 9.54 24.65 -6.96
N GLU A 4 9.19 24.07 -5.80
CA GLU A 4 8.22 22.97 -5.75
C GLU A 4 6.89 23.33 -6.43
N VAL A 5 6.53 24.61 -6.37
CA VAL A 5 5.34 25.16 -7.01
C VAL A 5 5.42 25.02 -8.53
N ASP A 6 6.57 25.33 -9.14
CA ASP A 6 6.77 25.19 -10.59
C ASP A 6 6.66 23.72 -11.03
N ARG A 7 7.16 22.80 -10.18
CA ARG A 7 7.05 21.34 -10.42
C ARG A 7 5.60 20.86 -10.38
N TYR A 8 4.80 21.36 -9.44
CA TYR A 8 3.38 21.00 -9.34
C TYR A 8 2.59 21.52 -10.55
N CYS A 9 2.92 22.73 -11.03
CA CYS A 9 2.32 23.29 -12.25
C CYS A 9 2.71 22.48 -13.50
N ALA A 10 3.97 22.06 -13.62
CA ALA A 10 4.45 21.28 -14.76
C ALA A 10 4.00 19.80 -14.76
N SER A 11 3.70 19.23 -13.59
CA SER A 11 3.31 17.83 -13.43
C SER A 11 2.10 17.69 -12.49
N PRO A 12 0.89 18.00 -13.00
CA PRO A 12 -0.32 18.02 -12.17
C PRO A 12 -0.61 16.63 -11.59
N GLY A 13 -0.99 16.59 -10.31
CA GLY A 13 -1.37 15.35 -9.60
C GLY A 13 -0.20 14.48 -9.11
N GLN A 14 1.04 14.71 -9.57
CA GLN A 14 2.20 13.92 -9.15
C GLN A 14 2.41 13.97 -7.63
N ALA A 15 2.29 15.16 -7.04
CA ALA A 15 2.46 15.36 -5.60
C ALA A 15 1.36 14.66 -4.77
N CYS A 16 0.18 14.45 -5.34
CA CYS A 16 -0.89 13.71 -4.67
C CYS A 16 -0.56 12.23 -4.51
N GLY A 17 0.28 11.67 -5.40
CA GLY A 17 0.68 10.26 -5.38
C GLY A 17 1.30 9.83 -4.04
N TYR A 18 2.10 10.70 -3.41
CA TYR A 18 2.74 10.41 -2.12
C TYR A 18 1.71 10.11 -1.02
N LYS A 19 0.69 10.96 -0.87
CA LYS A 19 -0.31 10.78 0.18
C LYS A 19 -1.39 9.79 -0.20
N MET A 20 -1.80 9.71 -1.46
CA MET A 20 -2.76 8.69 -1.91
C MET A 20 -2.19 7.28 -1.72
N GLY A 21 -0.94 7.04 -2.12
CA GLY A 21 -0.31 5.73 -1.93
C GLY A 21 -0.11 5.38 -0.47
N HIS A 22 0.35 6.33 0.34
CA HIS A 22 0.47 6.14 1.80
C HIS A 22 -0.87 5.78 2.45
N ASN A 23 -1.93 6.54 2.14
CA ASN A 23 -3.26 6.30 2.71
C ASN A 23 -3.80 4.92 2.34
N GLU A 24 -3.60 4.48 1.10
CA GLU A 24 -4.06 3.17 0.64
C GLU A 24 -3.28 2.03 1.34
N ILE A 25 -1.96 2.15 1.49
CA ILE A 25 -1.16 1.18 2.26
C ILE A 25 -1.66 1.07 3.70
N LEU A 26 -1.92 2.22 4.36
CA LEU A 26 -2.45 2.22 5.72
C LEU A 26 -3.83 1.58 5.82
N ARG A 27 -4.72 1.87 4.86
CA ARG A 27 -6.07 1.27 4.79
C ARG A 27 -5.98 -0.25 4.68
N GLN A 28 -5.12 -0.76 3.81
CA GLN A 28 -4.92 -2.20 3.64
C GLN A 28 -4.30 -2.86 4.87
N ARG A 29 -3.38 -2.17 5.55
CA ARG A 29 -2.79 -2.68 6.79
C ARG A 29 -3.83 -2.86 7.88
N GLU A 30 -4.72 -1.89 8.08
CA GLU A 30 -5.79 -2.03 9.07
C GLU A 30 -6.78 -3.14 8.68
N ARG A 31 -7.09 -3.29 7.39
CA ARG A 31 -7.89 -4.41 6.90
C ARG A 31 -7.24 -5.77 7.20
N ALA A 32 -5.93 -5.92 6.97
CA ALA A 32 -5.20 -7.14 7.26
C ALA A 32 -5.16 -7.45 8.78
N LYS A 33 -4.96 -6.43 9.62
CA LYS A 33 -5.02 -6.58 11.09
C LYS A 33 -6.38 -7.08 11.56
N VAL A 34 -7.47 -6.52 11.03
CA VAL A 34 -8.84 -6.95 11.36
C VAL A 34 -9.08 -8.39 10.91
N ALA A 35 -8.63 -8.76 9.70
CA ALA A 35 -8.86 -10.10 9.15
C ALA A 35 -8.03 -11.22 9.82
N LEU A 36 -6.81 -10.90 10.27
CA LEU A 36 -5.87 -11.88 10.82
C LEU A 36 -5.83 -11.90 12.35
N GLY A 37 -6.27 -10.81 13.02
CA GLY A 37 -6.26 -10.70 14.47
C GLY A 37 -4.87 -10.99 15.04
N GLY A 38 -4.78 -11.92 15.99
CA GLY A 38 -3.51 -12.33 16.61
C GLY A 38 -2.51 -13.02 15.67
N ARG A 39 -2.92 -13.41 14.45
CA ARG A 39 -2.02 -13.94 13.42
C ARG A 39 -1.41 -12.86 12.53
N PHE A 40 -1.78 -11.59 12.72
CA PHE A 40 -1.19 -10.50 11.96
C PHE A 40 0.28 -10.31 12.33
N ASP A 41 1.14 -10.30 11.31
CA ASP A 41 2.55 -9.95 11.45
C ASP A 41 2.90 -8.79 10.50
N LEU A 42 3.51 -7.75 11.07
CA LEU A 42 3.89 -6.56 10.31
C LEU A 42 5.01 -6.86 9.30
N ALA A 43 5.95 -7.75 9.64
CA ALA A 43 7.03 -8.11 8.73
C ALA A 43 6.47 -8.84 7.50
N GLY A 44 5.61 -9.84 7.70
CA GLY A 44 4.92 -10.56 6.63
C GLY A 44 4.06 -9.65 5.74
N PHE A 45 3.35 -8.69 6.33
CA PHE A 45 2.59 -7.69 5.56
C PHE A 45 3.50 -6.82 4.68
N ASN A 46 4.59 -6.30 5.24
CA ASN A 46 5.55 -5.48 4.49
C ASN A 46 6.23 -6.27 3.37
N ASP A 47 6.55 -7.53 3.64
CA ASP A 47 7.11 -8.46 2.65
C ASP A 47 6.18 -8.67 1.47
N ALA A 48 4.87 -8.88 1.73
CA ALA A 48 3.87 -9.02 0.67
C ALA A 48 3.78 -7.77 -0.21
N LEU A 49 3.86 -6.58 0.38
CA LEU A 49 3.88 -5.31 -0.36
C LEU A 49 5.14 -5.18 -1.23
N VAL A 50 6.33 -5.39 -0.65
CA VAL A 50 7.60 -5.24 -1.38
C VAL A 50 7.72 -6.26 -2.51
N LYS A 51 7.33 -7.52 -2.27
CA LYS A 51 7.37 -8.59 -3.29
C LYS A 51 6.41 -8.35 -4.44
N SER A 52 5.33 -7.61 -4.23
CA SER A 52 4.38 -7.25 -5.30
C SER A 52 4.95 -6.24 -6.31
N GLY A 53 6.01 -5.50 -5.93
CA GLY A 53 6.62 -4.47 -6.76
C GLY A 53 5.73 -3.22 -6.92
N GLY A 54 6.04 -2.40 -7.92
CA GLY A 54 5.28 -1.18 -8.22
C GLY A 54 3.95 -1.50 -8.88
N VAL A 55 2.90 -1.72 -8.09
CA VAL A 55 1.54 -1.98 -8.59
C VAL A 55 0.65 -0.73 -8.55
N PRO A 56 -0.37 -0.63 -9.42
CA PRO A 56 -1.42 0.38 -9.29
C PRO A 56 -2.14 0.27 -7.94
N LEU A 57 -2.61 1.40 -7.40
CA LEU A 57 -3.38 1.41 -6.14
C LEU A 57 -4.62 0.52 -6.18
N THR A 58 -5.22 0.34 -7.36
CA THR A 58 -6.38 -0.53 -7.57
C THR A 58 -6.05 -2.02 -7.47
N ALA A 59 -4.78 -2.41 -7.63
CA ALA A 59 -4.32 -3.79 -7.51
C ALA A 59 -3.81 -4.14 -6.10
N LEU A 60 -3.51 -3.13 -5.26
CA LEU A 60 -3.05 -3.33 -3.88
C LEU A 60 -4.02 -4.17 -3.02
N PRO A 61 -5.35 -4.01 -3.11
CA PRO A 61 -6.29 -4.87 -2.38
C PRO A 61 -6.09 -6.36 -2.67
N THR A 62 -5.87 -6.73 -3.93
CA THR A 62 -5.65 -8.13 -4.34
C THR A 62 -4.35 -8.70 -3.78
N VAL A 63 -3.28 -7.90 -3.71
CA VAL A 63 -2.02 -8.30 -3.06
C VAL A 63 -2.28 -8.64 -1.59
N VAL A 64 -3.07 -7.81 -0.91
CA VAL A 64 -3.38 -7.97 0.51
C VAL A 64 -4.35 -9.13 0.74
N ASP A 65 -5.29 -9.37 -0.17
CA ASP A 65 -6.17 -10.55 -0.16
C ASP A 65 -5.37 -11.84 -0.23
N ASN A 66 -4.40 -11.91 -1.15
CA ASN A 66 -3.53 -13.08 -1.30
C ASN A 66 -2.69 -13.32 -0.04
N TYR A 67 -2.18 -12.26 0.58
CA TYR A 67 -1.47 -12.35 1.86
C TYR A 67 -2.38 -12.88 2.98
N ILE A 68 -3.58 -12.32 3.14
CA ILE A 68 -4.54 -12.76 4.18
C ILE A 68 -4.89 -14.23 3.97
N ALA A 69 -5.24 -14.62 2.74
CA ALA A 69 -5.57 -16.01 2.41
C ALA A 69 -4.42 -16.97 2.71
N GLY A 70 -3.18 -16.58 2.37
CA GLY A 70 -1.99 -17.37 2.64
C GLY A 70 -1.73 -17.59 4.14
N VAL A 71 -1.94 -16.56 4.98
CA VAL A 71 -1.81 -16.68 6.44
C VAL A 71 -2.96 -17.48 7.04
N GLN A 72 -4.18 -17.38 6.49
CA GLN A 72 -5.34 -18.09 7.01
C GLN A 72 -5.32 -19.59 6.74
N ALA A 73 -4.65 -20.03 5.66
CA ALA A 73 -4.50 -21.43 5.27
C ALA A 73 -3.50 -22.22 6.15
N ILE A 74 -2.76 -21.52 7.00
CA ILE A 74 -1.82 -22.09 7.99
C ILE A 74 -2.52 -22.15 9.36
#